data_AF-A0ABD0NMT1-F1
#
_entry.id   AF-A0ABD0NMT1-F1
#
_cell.length_a   1.000
_cell.length_b   1.000
_cell.length_c   1.000
_cell.angle_alpha   90.00
_cell.angle_beta   90.00
_cell.angle_gamma   90.00
#
_symmetry.space_group_name_H-M   'P 1'
#
loop_
_entity.id
_entity.type
_entity.pdbx_description
1 polymer ?
#
loop_
_entity_poly.entity_id
_entity_poly.type
_entity_poly.pdbx_seq_one_letter_code
_entity_poly.pdbx_strand_id
1 'polypeptide(L)'
;TDAVSIRMEAGALQECEANAEVLHSDTMDQFRTFQMCERLLQSPSKVANQLLFQIPPHRQTMLIERYYEFDSVFAREVLGKKLSKGTKKDLDDISLKTGIALKSCRRQ
;
A
#
# COMPACT_ATOMS: atom_id res chain seq x y z
N THR A 1 12.78 8.10 -3.61
CA THR A 1 12.22 9.46 -3.75
C THR A 1 11.08 9.61 -2.77
N ASP A 2 11.00 10.73 -2.05
CA ASP A 2 9.94 10.98 -1.06
C ASP A 2 8.62 11.34 -1.74
N ALA A 3 7.49 10.95 -1.14
CA ALA A 3 6.15 11.11 -1.72
C ALA A 3 5.76 12.58 -1.88
N VAL A 4 6.22 13.46 -0.98
CA VAL A 4 5.96 14.90 -1.06
C VAL A 4 6.66 15.49 -2.28
N SER A 5 7.93 15.14 -2.52
CA SER A 5 8.67 15.59 -3.69
C SER A 5 8.00 15.19 -5.00
N ILE A 6 7.51 13.94 -5.10
CA ILE A 6 6.79 13.46 -6.28
C ILE A 6 5.52 14.28 -6.53
N ARG A 7 4.75 14.60 -5.47
CA ARG A 7 3.54 15.44 -5.59
C ARG A 7 3.87 16.87 -6.03
N MET A 8 4.98 17.43 -5.53
CA MET A 8 5.45 18.76 -5.95
C MET A 8 5.84 18.77 -7.43
N GLU A 9 6.61 17.77 -7.89
CA GLU A 9 7.01 17.60 -9.28
C GLU A 9 5.82 17.39 -10.22
N ALA A 10 4.76 16.74 -9.73
CA ALA A 10 3.51 16.55 -10.46
C ALA A 10 2.62 17.80 -10.55
N GLY A 11 3.02 18.94 -9.94
CA GLY A 11 2.29 20.20 -10.04
C GLY A 11 1.21 20.42 -8.98
N ALA A 12 1.17 19.61 -7.91
CA ALA A 12 0.09 19.67 -6.91
C ALA A 12 -0.06 21.04 -6.21
N LEU A 13 1.03 21.82 -6.10
CA LEU A 13 0.99 23.17 -5.51
C LEU A 13 0.12 24.13 -6.35
N GLN A 14 0.14 23.97 -7.67
CA GLN A 14 -0.56 24.86 -8.59
C GLN A 14 -2.02 24.46 -8.78
N GLU A 15 -2.33 23.16 -8.69
CA GLU A 15 -3.71 22.65 -8.74
C GLU A 15 -4.53 22.99 -7.49
N CYS A 16 -3.88 23.01 -6.32
CA CYS A 16 -4.55 23.22 -5.04
C CYS A 16 -4.36 24.63 -4.45
N GLU A 17 -3.66 25.53 -5.15
CA GLU A 17 -3.23 26.84 -4.62
C GLU A 17 -2.63 26.73 -3.19
N ALA A 18 -1.89 25.66 -2.94
CA ALA A 18 -1.38 25.30 -1.63
C ALA A 18 0.13 25.55 -1.55
N ASN A 19 0.63 25.87 -0.35
CA ASN A 19 2.07 25.96 -0.12
C ASN A 19 2.68 24.58 0.20
N ALA A 20 4.01 24.49 0.18
CA ALA A 20 4.74 23.24 0.41
C ALA A 20 4.46 22.62 1.79
N GLU A 21 4.27 23.44 2.83
CA GLU A 21 3.98 22.97 4.18
C GLU A 21 2.61 22.29 4.27
N VAL A 22 1.59 22.88 3.64
CA VAL A 22 0.24 22.31 3.55
C VAL A 22 0.28 20.99 2.79
N LEU A 23 0.97 20.94 1.65
CA LEU A 23 1.10 19.72 0.87
C LEU A 23 1.82 18.61 1.65
N HIS A 24 2.87 18.96 2.39
CA HIS A 24 3.57 18.02 3.26
C HIS A 24 2.63 17.49 4.36
N SER A 25 1.92 18.39 5.06
CA SER A 25 0.96 18.01 6.11
C SER A 25 -0.13 17.09 5.58
N ASP A 26 -0.77 17.45 4.47
CA ASP A 26 -1.79 16.65 3.80
C ASP A 26 -1.25 15.28 3.40
N THR A 27 -0.04 15.21 2.83
CA THR A 27 0.58 13.93 2.48
C THR A 27 0.75 13.05 3.73
N MET A 28 1.23 13.61 4.84
CA MET A 28 1.39 12.86 6.10
C MET A 28 0.05 12.41 6.68
N ASP A 29 -0.99 13.23 6.59
CA ASP A 29 -2.33 12.86 7.04
C ASP A 29 -2.93 11.75 6.18
N GLN A 30 -2.67 11.75 4.86
CA GLN A 30 -3.06 10.66 3.97
C GLN A 30 -2.35 9.34 4.35
N PHE A 31 -1.05 9.38 4.66
CA PHE A 31 -0.33 8.20 5.14
C PHE A 31 -0.89 7.67 6.46
N ARG A 32 -1.16 8.54 7.44
CA ARG A 32 -1.77 8.16 8.72
C ARG A 32 -3.16 7.56 8.50
N THR A 33 -3.97 8.19 7.67
CA THR A 33 -5.30 7.69 7.29
C THR A 33 -5.21 6.30 6.68
N PHE A 34 -4.28 6.09 5.73
CA PHE A 34 -4.07 4.79 5.12
C PHE A 34 -3.64 3.73 6.13
N GLN A 35 -2.72 4.05 7.04
CA GLN A 35 -2.31 3.13 8.12
C GLN A 35 -3.49 2.69 8.99
N MET A 36 -4.43 3.60 9.27
CA MET A 36 -5.63 3.26 10.04
C MET A 36 -6.60 2.36 9.25
N CYS A 37 -6.74 2.57 7.94
CA CYS A 37 -7.63 1.77 7.10
C CYS A 37 -7.01 0.46 6.57
N GLU A 38 -5.68 0.28 6.63
CA GLU A 38 -4.96 -0.90 6.09
C GLU A 38 -5.53 -2.22 6.63
N ARG A 39 -5.95 -2.27 7.90
CA ARG A 39 -6.55 -3.47 8.50
C ARG A 39 -7.89 -3.85 7.87
N LEU A 40 -8.63 -2.88 7.33
CA LEU A 40 -9.89 -3.12 6.63
C LEU A 40 -9.65 -3.79 5.28
N LEU A 41 -8.50 -3.51 4.65
CA LEU A 41 -8.13 -4.11 3.35
C LEU A 41 -7.86 -5.62 3.43
N GLN A 42 -7.59 -6.16 4.63
CA GLN A 42 -7.52 -7.62 4.85
C GLN A 42 -8.86 -8.33 4.63
N SER A 43 -9.97 -7.59 4.59
CA SER A 43 -11.31 -8.12 4.35
C SER A 43 -12.10 -7.12 3.51
N PRO A 44 -12.15 -7.27 2.17
CA PRO A 44 -12.77 -6.30 1.26
C PRO A 44 -14.17 -5.84 1.68
N SER A 45 -15.00 -6.74 2.22
CA SER A 45 -16.35 -6.41 2.72
C SER A 45 -16.36 -5.39 3.87
N LYS A 46 -15.27 -5.27 4.65
CA LYS A 46 -15.14 -4.30 5.74
C LYS A 46 -14.80 -2.90 5.23
N VAL A 47 -14.23 -2.77 4.03
CA VAL A 47 -13.91 -1.46 3.42
C VAL A 47 -15.20 -0.72 3.04
N ALA A 48 -16.21 -1.46 2.57
CA ALA A 48 -17.50 -0.89 2.16
C ALA A 48 -18.42 -0.54 3.35
N ASN A 49 -18.33 -1.30 4.45
CA ASN A 49 -19.27 -1.19 5.59
C ASN A 49 -18.74 -0.38 6.78
N GLN A 50 -17.52 0.15 6.68
CA GLN A 50 -16.93 0.98 7.73
C GLN A 50 -17.56 2.39 7.76
N LEU A 51 -17.65 3.01 8.94
CA LEU A 51 -18.26 4.33 9.15
C LEU A 51 -17.24 5.43 9.49
N LEU A 52 -15.95 5.09 9.58
CA LEU A 52 -14.89 5.97 10.09
C LEU A 52 -14.27 6.86 9.00
N PHE A 53 -14.24 6.38 7.76
CA PHE A 53 -13.56 7.02 6.64
C PHE A 53 -14.56 7.33 5.52
N GLN A 54 -14.49 8.55 4.98
CA GLN A 54 -15.29 8.93 3.83
C GLN A 54 -14.52 8.61 2.54
N ILE A 55 -14.55 7.35 2.12
CA ILE A 55 -13.83 6.87 0.92
C ILE A 55 -14.86 6.65 -0.21
N PRO A 56 -14.79 7.39 -1.33
CA PRO A 56 -15.67 7.16 -2.47
C PRO A 56 -15.56 5.72 -3.03
N PRO A 57 -16.66 5.13 -3.56
CA PRO A 57 -16.66 3.73 -4.01
C PRO A 57 -15.54 3.38 -5.00
N HIS A 58 -15.27 4.24 -5.99
CA HIS A 58 -14.19 4.01 -6.96
C HIS A 58 -12.80 3.94 -6.30
N ARG A 59 -12.56 4.72 -5.24
CA ARG A 59 -11.31 4.66 -4.47
C ARG A 59 -11.25 3.41 -3.60
N GLN A 60 -12.39 2.95 -3.05
CA GLN A 60 -12.43 1.68 -2.31
C GLN A 60 -12.02 0.52 -3.23
N THR A 61 -12.60 0.46 -4.44
CA THR A 61 -12.23 -0.55 -5.45
C THR A 61 -10.75 -0.49 -5.77
N MET A 62 -10.22 0.69 -6.09
CA MET A 62 -8.80 0.88 -6.38
C MET A 62 -7.90 0.44 -5.21
N LEU A 63 -8.24 0.78 -3.97
CA LEU A 63 -7.46 0.37 -2.79
C LEU A 63 -7.47 -1.15 -2.60
N ILE A 64 -8.61 -1.80 -2.80
CA ILE A 64 -8.73 -3.27 -2.71
C ILE A 64 -7.89 -3.93 -3.81
N GLU A 65 -8.03 -3.48 -5.05
CA GLU A 65 -7.25 -3.99 -6.19
C GLU A 65 -5.75 -3.86 -5.95
N ARG A 66 -5.28 -2.67 -5.56
CA ARG A 66 -3.86 -2.42 -5.28
C ARG A 66 -3.34 -3.19 -4.07
N TYR A 67 -4.17 -3.44 -3.06
CA TYR A 67 -3.77 -4.21 -1.89
C TYR A 67 -3.55 -5.69 -2.21
N TYR A 68 -4.37 -6.26 -3.09
CA TYR A 68 -4.28 -7.66 -3.52
C TYR A 68 -3.47 -7.87 -4.81
N GLU A 69 -2.95 -6.79 -5.39
CA GLU A 69 -2.05 -6.88 -6.54
C GLU A 69 -0.81 -7.70 -6.17
N PHE A 70 -0.51 -8.71 -7.00
CA PHE A 70 0.69 -9.51 -6.87
C PHE A 70 1.90 -8.73 -7.36
N ASP A 71 2.93 -8.72 -6.53
CA ASP A 71 4.24 -8.26 -6.94
C ASP A 71 4.88 -9.32 -7.86
N SER A 72 5.16 -8.93 -9.10
CA SER A 72 5.71 -9.85 -10.11
C SER A 72 7.09 -10.40 -9.75
N VAL A 73 7.89 -9.65 -8.97
CA VAL A 73 9.20 -10.10 -8.49
C VAL A 73 9.00 -11.15 -7.39
N PHE A 74 8.07 -10.91 -6.46
CA PHE A 74 7.70 -11.92 -5.45
C PHE A 74 7.16 -13.20 -6.10
N ALA A 75 6.21 -13.07 -7.03
CA ALA A 75 5.60 -14.20 -7.74
C ALA A 75 6.68 -15.08 -8.40
N ARG A 76 7.66 -14.47 -9.08
CA ARG A 76 8.78 -15.19 -9.70
C ARG A 76 9.61 -15.99 -8.70
N GLU A 77 9.76 -15.49 -7.47
CA GLU A 77 10.51 -16.18 -6.42
C GLU A 77 9.75 -17.37 -5.83
N VAL A 78 8.42 -17.36 -5.81
CA VAL A 78 7.60 -18.42 -5.18
C VAL A 78 7.05 -19.44 -6.18
N LEU A 79 6.92 -19.07 -7.45
CA LEU A 79 6.41 -19.96 -8.50
C LEU A 79 7.27 -21.22 -8.61
N GLY A 80 6.62 -22.39 -8.65
CA GLY A 80 7.27 -23.70 -8.71
C GLY A 80 7.84 -24.20 -7.39
N LYS A 81 7.82 -23.42 -6.31
CA LYS A 81 8.22 -23.87 -4.97
C LYS A 81 7.01 -24.37 -4.19
N LYS A 82 7.18 -25.47 -3.44
CA LYS A 82 6.13 -25.98 -2.56
C LYS A 82 6.11 -25.16 -1.26
N LEU A 83 5.02 -24.45 -1.02
CA LEU A 83 4.79 -23.78 0.27
C LEU A 83 4.68 -24.85 1.36
N SER A 84 5.62 -24.85 2.31
CA SER A 84 5.76 -25.83 3.37
C SER A 84 5.75 -25.15 4.74
N LYS A 85 5.82 -25.91 5.83
CA LYS A 85 5.96 -25.33 7.18
C LYS A 85 7.22 -24.43 7.34
N GLY A 86 8.23 -24.59 6.47
CA GLY A 86 9.42 -23.73 6.42
C GLY A 86 9.22 -22.37 5.73
N THR A 87 8.07 -22.13 5.08
CA THR A 87 7.85 -20.97 4.21
C THR A 87 8.00 -19.62 4.90
N LYS A 88 7.81 -19.52 6.23
CA LYS A 88 8.08 -18.25 6.94
C LYS A 88 9.53 -17.79 6.78
N LYS A 89 10.50 -18.72 6.83
CA LYS A 89 11.91 -18.41 6.61
C LYS A 89 12.14 -18.00 5.16
N ASP A 90 11.52 -18.70 4.21
CA ASP A 90 11.63 -18.38 2.80
C ASP A 90 11.12 -16.95 2.48
N LEU A 91 10.07 -16.48 3.18
CA LEU A 91 9.56 -15.11 3.02
C LEU A 91 10.53 -14.04 3.54
N ASP A 92 11.21 -14.30 4.66
CA ASP A 92 12.25 -13.41 5.19
C ASP A 92 13.43 -13.32 4.19
N ASP A 93 13.86 -14.46 3.64
CA ASP A 93 14.93 -14.52 2.63
C ASP A 93 14.53 -13.82 1.32
N ILE A 94 13.28 -14.00 0.86
CA ILE A 94 12.75 -13.31 -0.32
C ILE A 94 12.68 -11.80 -0.07
N SER A 95 12.25 -11.37 1.12
CA SER A 95 12.20 -9.94 1.49
C SER A 95 13.59 -9.31 1.42
N LEU A 96 14.61 -9.96 1.99
CA LEU A 96 15.99 -9.50 1.94
C LEU A 96 16.54 -9.47 0.50
N LYS A 97 16.24 -10.50 -0.29
CA LYS A 97 16.72 -10.63 -1.68
C LYS A 97 16.10 -9.61 -2.63
N THR A 98 14.81 -9.32 -2.48
CA THR A 98 14.04 -8.52 -3.44
C THR A 98 13.85 -7.07 -2.99
N GLY A 99 14.07 -6.76 -1.71
CA GLY A 99 13.76 -5.47 -1.11
C GLY A 99 12.26 -5.24 -0.86
N ILE A 100 11.40 -6.21 -1.20
CA ILE A 100 9.97 -6.15 -0.91
C ILE A 100 9.79 -6.22 0.61
N ALA A 101 8.98 -5.32 1.16
CA ALA A 101 8.70 -5.30 2.58
C ALA A 101 8.14 -6.66 3.04
N LEU A 102 8.69 -7.21 4.12
CA LEU A 102 8.28 -8.51 4.66
C LEU A 102 6.78 -8.61 4.94
N LYS A 103 6.14 -7.51 5.36
CA LYS A 103 4.68 -7.46 5.54
C LYS A 103 3.91 -7.72 4.23
N SER A 104 4.45 -7.26 3.10
CA SER A 104 3.88 -7.49 1.77
C SER A 104 4.15 -8.91 1.29
N CYS A 105 5.33 -9.48 1.57
CA CYS A 105 5.62 -10.88 1.29
C CYS A 105 4.67 -11.84 2.04
N ARG A 106 4.32 -11.51 3.30
CA ARG A 106 3.40 -12.31 4.12
C ARG A 106 1.92 -12.18 3.73
N ARG A 107 1.56 -11.07 3.08
CA ARG A 107 0.20 -10.82 2.59
C ARG A 107 -0.12 -11.64 1.34
N GLN A 108 0.88 -11.80 0.47
CA GLN A 108 0.80 -12.51 -0.82
C GLN A 108 0.96 -14.02 -0.63
#